data_AF-A0A3C1P0H2-F1
#
_entry.id   AF-A0A3C1P0H2-F1
#
_cell.length_a   1.000
_cell.length_b   1.000
_cell.length_c   1.000
_cell.angle_alpha   90.00
_cell.angle_beta   90.00
_cell.angle_gamma   90.00
#
_symmetry.space_group_name_H-M   'P 1'
#
loop_
_entity.id
_entity.type
_entity.pdbx_description
1 polymer ?
#
loop_
_entity_poly.entity_id
_entity_poly.type
_entity_poly.pdbx_seq_one_letter_code
_entity_poly.pdbx_strand_id
1 'polypeptide(L)' 'APVVQEFGTPASGTCVDAAPATLNWGGASSGGWSESWAQWMNGGRGGAVCTRSLVYSTSSGRWGAA' A
#
# COMPACT_ATOMS: atom_id res chain seq x y z
N ALA A 1 -15.40 -3.92 0.11
CA ALA A 1 -14.66 -3.29 -1.01
C ALA A 1 -13.18 -3.27 -0.65
N PRO A 2 -12.26 -3.37 -1.63
CA PRO A 2 -10.83 -3.24 -1.35
C PRO A 2 -10.50 -1.84 -0.82
N VAL A 3 -9.54 -1.77 0.09
CA VAL A 3 -9.00 -0.53 0.65
C VAL A 3 -7.65 -0.28 0.02
N VAL A 4 -7.49 0.88 -0.63
CA VAL A 4 -6.22 1.30 -1.21
C VAL A 4 -5.36 1.94 -0.12
N GLN A 5 -4.08 1.57 -0.11
CA GLN A 5 -3.07 2.23 0.71
C GLN A 5 -1.94 2.73 -0.20
N GLU A 6 -1.42 3.90 0.10
CA GLU A 6 -0.37 4.54 -0.70
C GLU A 6 0.66 5.22 0.21
N PHE A 7 1.91 5.24 -0.23
CA PHE A 7 2.97 6.09 0.33
C PHE A 7 3.91 6.55 -0.79
N GLY A 8 4.75 7.55 -0.50
CA GLY A 8 5.69 8.08 -1.50
C GLY A 8 6.73 7.04 -1.92
N THR A 9 7.08 7.01 -3.21
CA THR A 9 8.13 6.12 -3.71
C THR A 9 9.47 6.41 -3.01
N PRO A 10 10.19 5.38 -2.53
CA PRO A 10 11.48 5.58 -1.87
C PRO A 10 12.54 6.06 -2.87
N ALA A 11 13.56 6.77 -2.37
CA ALA A 11 14.69 7.20 -3.21
C ALA A 11 15.55 6.04 -3.72
N SER A 12 15.49 4.88 -3.04
CA SER A 12 16.21 3.65 -3.39
C SER A 12 15.49 2.43 -2.81
N GLY A 13 15.67 1.26 -3.43
CA GLY A 13 15.06 -0.01 -2.97
C GLY A 13 13.70 -0.25 -3.61
N THR A 14 12.93 -1.18 -3.06
CA THR A 14 11.60 -1.56 -3.57
C THR A 14 10.47 -1.00 -2.70
N CYS A 15 9.27 -0.87 -3.28
CA CYS A 15 8.07 -0.55 -2.51
C CYS A 15 7.76 -1.56 -1.40
N VAL A 16 8.18 -2.82 -1.55
CA VAL A 16 7.97 -3.85 -0.53
C VAL A 16 8.86 -3.60 0.67
N ASP A 17 10.14 -3.31 0.44
CA ASP A 17 11.13 -3.10 1.51
C ASP A 17 10.91 -1.77 2.24
N ALA A 18 10.45 -0.75 1.51
CA ALA A 18 10.21 0.58 2.05
C ALA A 18 8.83 0.74 2.72
N ALA A 19 7.97 -0.28 2.65
CA ALA A 19 6.61 -0.22 3.18
C ALA A 19 6.60 0.07 4.69
N PRO A 20 5.96 1.17 5.13
CA PRO A 20 5.88 1.50 6.55
C PRO A 20 5.13 0.42 7.34
N ALA A 21 5.70 -0.03 8.45
CA ALA A 21 5.05 -1.00 9.33
C ALA A 21 3.71 -0.51 9.89
N THR A 22 3.50 0.81 9.96
CA THR A 22 2.23 1.43 10.36
C THR A 22 1.08 1.19 9.40
N LEU A 23 1.34 0.77 8.16
CA LEU A 23 0.32 0.43 7.17
C LEU A 23 -0.16 -1.02 7.26
N ASN A 24 0.45 -1.85 8.12
CA ASN A 24 0.07 -3.24 8.35
C ASN A 24 -1.18 -3.36 9.24
N TRP A 25 -2.32 -2.95 8.69
CA TRP A 25 -3.60 -2.88 9.40
C TRP A 25 -4.20 -4.27 9.62
N GLY A 26 -4.77 -4.49 10.80
CA GLY A 26 -5.63 -5.64 11.11
C GLY A 26 -5.07 -7.00 10.69
N GLY A 27 -3.76 -7.20 10.87
CA GLY A 27 -3.06 -8.45 10.57
C GLY A 27 -2.52 -8.58 9.14
N ALA A 28 -2.65 -7.57 8.28
CA ALA A 28 -2.02 -7.57 6.96
C ALA A 28 -0.49 -7.51 7.08
N SER A 29 0.22 -8.39 6.36
CA SER A 29 1.66 -8.29 6.22
C SER A 29 2.05 -7.14 5.28
N SER A 30 3.33 -6.76 5.25
CA SER A 30 3.85 -5.73 4.33
C SER A 30 3.82 -6.14 2.86
N GLY A 31 3.21 -7.26 2.47
CA GLY A 31 3.18 -7.70 1.06
C GLY A 31 2.23 -6.88 0.18
N GLY A 32 2.33 -7.12 -1.13
CA GLY A 32 1.39 -6.62 -2.14
C GLY A 32 1.63 -5.20 -2.63
N TRP A 33 2.77 -4.59 -2.31
CA TRP A 33 3.13 -3.27 -2.80
C TRP A 33 3.75 -3.32 -4.19
N SER A 34 3.38 -2.35 -5.02
CA SER A 34 4.00 -2.11 -6.31
C SER A 34 4.14 -0.61 -6.57
N GLU A 35 5.05 -0.27 -7.48
CA GLU A 35 5.15 1.09 -8.00
C GLU A 35 3.93 1.41 -8.85
N SER A 36 3.43 2.63 -8.70
CA SER A 36 2.31 3.17 -9.45
C SER A 36 2.42 4.69 -9.52
N TRP A 37 1.34 5.34 -9.93
CA TRP A 37 1.25 6.78 -10.04
C TRP A 37 -0.04 7.27 -9.41
N ALA A 38 0.03 8.32 -8.60
CA ALA A 38 -1.14 8.94 -8.01
C ALA A 38 -1.04 10.47 -7.99
N GLN A 39 -2.16 11.13 -8.29
CA GLN A 39 -2.26 12.58 -8.29
C GLN A 39 -2.43 13.15 -6.89
N TRP A 40 -3.35 12.57 -6.12
CA TRP A 40 -3.78 13.11 -4.82
C TRP A 40 -2.71 13.04 -3.75
N MET A 41 -2.03 11.89 -3.61
CA MET A 41 -0.91 11.72 -2.68
C MET A 41 0.22 12.73 -2.91
N ASN A 42 0.37 13.21 -4.15
CA ASN A 42 1.38 14.17 -4.56
C ASN A 42 0.85 15.61 -4.62
N GLY A 43 -0.12 15.95 -3.76
CA GLY A 43 -0.65 17.31 -3.65
C GLY A 43 -1.32 17.82 -4.93
N GLY A 44 -1.92 16.91 -5.71
CA GLY A 44 -2.60 17.25 -6.96
C GLY A 44 -1.68 17.31 -8.19
N ARG A 45 -0.36 17.16 -8.02
CA ARG A 45 0.61 17.27 -9.14
C ARG A 45 0.81 15.98 -9.91
N GLY A 46 0.49 14.84 -9.31
CA GLY A 46 0.93 13.57 -9.89
C GLY A 46 2.35 13.22 -9.50
N GLY A 47 2.62 11.93 -9.45
CA GLY A 47 3.94 11.41 -9.16
C GLY A 47 3.91 9.92 -8.89
N ALA A 48 5.11 9.34 -8.88
CA ALA A 48 5.30 7.96 -8.49
C ALA A 48 4.88 7.76 -7.03
N VAL A 49 4.18 6.66 -6.77
CA VAL A 49 3.82 6.20 -5.42
C VAL A 49 4.03 4.70 -5.32
N CYS A 50 4.15 4.21 -4.10
CA CYS A 50 3.97 2.81 -3.79
C CYS A 50 2.51 2.59 -3.39
N THR A 51 1.80 1.68 -4.07
CA THR A 51 0.38 1.40 -3.83
C THR A 51 0.15 -0.08 -3.53
N ARG A 52 -0.90 -0.37 -2.76
CA ARG A 52 -1.47 -1.71 -2.64
C ARG A 52 -2.96 -1.64 -2.40
N SER A 53 -3.63 -2.75 -2.66
CA SER A 53 -5.03 -2.96 -2.27
C SER A 53 -5.12 -4.04 -1.20
N LEU A 54 -5.87 -3.76 -0.14
CA LEU A 54 -6.20 -4.72 0.91
C LEU A 54 -7.65 -5.18 0.79
N VAL A 55 -7.88 -6.47 0.98
CA VAL A 55 -9.22 -7.06 1.06
C VAL A 55 -9.40 -7.71 2.43
N TYR A 56 -10.56 -7.49 3.05
CA TYR A 56 -10.89 -8.10 4.32
C TYR A 56 -11.40 -9.54 4.10
N SER A 57 -10.76 -10.50 4.78
CA SER A 57 -11.18 -11.89 4.82
C SER A 57 -12.03 -12.13 6.07
N THR A 58 -13.32 -12.42 5.87
CA THR A 58 -14.24 -12.75 6.98
C THR A 58 -13.94 -14.12 7.61
N SER A 59 -13.33 -15.04 6.87
CA SER A 59 -12.96 -16.37 7.38
C SER A 59 -11.78 -16.35 8.34
N SER A 60 -10.82 -15.45 8.12
CA SER A 60 -9.64 -15.28 8.99
C SER A 60 -9.76 -14.10 9.96
N GLY A 61 -10.72 -13.20 9.74
CA GLY A 61 -10.87 -11.96 10.49
C GLY A 61 -9.72 -10.97 10.28
N ARG A 62 -9.04 -11.04 9.13
CA ARG A 62 -7.81 -10.27 8.83
C ARG A 62 -7.88 -9.59 7.48
N TRP A 63 -7.12 -8.51 7.35
CA TRP A 63 -6.83 -7.91 6.05
C TRP A 63 -5.65 -8.62 5.38
N GLY A 64 -5.71 -8.74 4.06
CA GLY A 64 -4.60 -9.25 3.24
C GLY A 64 -4.49 -8.47 1.93
N ALA A 65 -3.33 -8.54 1.29
CA ALA A 65 -3.18 -8.00 -0.07
C ALA A 65 -4.16 -8.72 -1.03
N ALA A 66 -4.78 -7.94 -1.91
CA ALA A 66 -5.69 -8.42 -2.95
C ALA A 66 -4.96 -9.28 -4.00
#